data_AF-H3NY88-F1
#
_entry.id   AF-H3NY88-F1
#
_cell.length_a   1.000
_cell.length_b   1.000
_cell.length_c   1.000
_cell.angle_alpha   90.00
_cell.angle_beta   90.00
_cell.angle_gamma   90.00
#
_symmetry.space_group_name_H-M   'P 1'
#
loop_
_entity.id
_entity.type
_entity.pdbx_description
1 polymer ?
#
loop_
_entity_poly.entity_id
_entity_poly.type
_entity_poly.pdbx_seq_one_letter_code
_entity_poly.pdbx_strand_id
1 'polypeptide(L)'
;METTATTVGYFLLVGFAVGLAAGWWAATQRKDDNDEVINELRREVEAAKTAHRNYEQSVTSHFANTAQLLHRMQDDYRSIYTHIATGAQELCDAEVASQLDDTKLVGSAFDLADHLVDPAQPLDYAPKKTPDETGQLSEEFGLEKDYKPNVG
;
A
#
# COMPACT_ATOMS: atom_id res chain seq x y z
N MET A 1 -29.23 70.96 22.57
CA MET A 1 -29.28 69.77 21.69
C MET A 1 -27.88 69.22 21.38
N GLU A 2 -26.81 70.01 21.48
CA GLU A 2 -25.44 69.54 21.18
C GLU A 2 -24.85 68.60 22.25
N THR A 3 -25.20 68.77 23.52
CA THR A 3 -24.69 67.96 24.65
C THR A 3 -25.33 66.56 24.75
N THR A 4 -26.52 66.38 24.18
CA THR A 4 -27.21 65.09 24.16
C THR A 4 -26.64 64.15 23.08
N ALA A 5 -26.14 64.70 21.98
CA ALA A 5 -25.51 63.91 20.92
C ALA A 5 -24.14 63.36 21.34
N THR A 6 -23.33 64.17 22.03
CA THR A 6 -21.99 63.76 22.51
C THR A 6 -22.04 62.71 23.62
N THR A 7 -23.04 62.79 24.51
CA THR A 7 -23.25 61.79 25.57
C THR A 7 -23.69 60.44 25.01
N VAL A 8 -24.62 60.43 24.06
CA VAL A 8 -25.01 59.19 23.35
C VAL A 8 -23.82 58.57 22.60
N GLY A 9 -23.00 59.39 21.95
CA GLY A 9 -21.77 58.92 21.29
C GLY A 9 -20.77 58.27 22.26
N TYR A 10 -20.61 58.83 23.47
CA TYR A 10 -19.75 58.26 24.50
C TYR A 10 -20.23 56.89 24.96
N PHE A 11 -21.53 56.71 25.24
CA PHE A 11 -22.08 55.41 25.62
C PHE A 11 -21.92 54.35 24.53
N LEU A 12 -22.05 54.73 23.26
CA LEU A 12 -21.80 53.83 22.14
C LEU A 12 -20.33 53.41 22.05
N LEU A 13 -19.38 54.34 22.22
CA LEU A 13 -17.96 54.02 22.23
C LEU A 13 -17.57 53.14 23.42
N VAL A 14 -18.09 53.41 24.61
CA VAL A 14 -17.82 52.59 25.80
C VAL A 14 -18.43 51.19 25.64
N GLY A 15 -19.68 51.10 25.17
CA GLY A 15 -20.31 49.81 24.89
C GLY A 15 -19.55 49.00 23.84
N PHE A 16 -19.07 49.65 22.78
CA PHE A 16 -18.24 49.01 21.75
C PHE A 16 -16.89 48.54 22.30
N ALA A 17 -16.21 49.37 23.10
CA ALA A 17 -14.95 49.00 23.73
C ALA A 17 -15.09 47.80 24.68
N VAL A 18 -16.15 47.78 25.50
CA VAL A 18 -16.46 46.65 26.39
C VAL A 18 -16.82 45.40 25.58
N GLY A 19 -17.60 45.55 24.51
CA GLY A 19 -17.95 44.45 23.60
C GLY A 19 -16.72 43.83 22.95
N LEU A 20 -15.76 44.65 22.48
CA LEU A 20 -14.50 44.16 21.93
C LEU A 20 -13.63 43.48 22.97
N ALA A 21 -13.53 44.04 24.19
CA ALA A 21 -12.75 43.43 25.26
C ALA A 21 -13.32 42.08 25.70
N ALA A 22 -14.64 41.99 25.90
CA ALA A 22 -15.32 40.76 26.26
C ALA A 22 -15.28 39.73 25.12
N GLY A 23 -15.46 40.18 23.87
CA GLY A 23 -15.36 39.33 22.68
C GLY A 23 -13.96 38.77 22.49
N TRP A 24 -12.91 39.58 22.70
CA TRP A 24 -11.53 39.14 22.61
C TRP A 24 -11.19 38.13 23.71
N TRP A 25 -11.60 38.39 24.96
CA TRP A 25 -11.38 37.49 26.09
C TRP A 25 -12.07 36.13 25.90
N ALA A 26 -13.33 36.13 25.43
CA ALA A 26 -14.06 34.90 25.11
C ALA A 26 -13.46 34.14 23.92
N ALA A 27 -12.92 34.85 22.93
CA ALA A 27 -12.24 34.24 21.78
C ALA A 27 -10.90 33.62 22.16
N THR A 28 -10.13 34.26 23.05
CA THR A 28 -8.85 33.71 23.53
C THR A 28 -9.04 32.45 24.36
N GLN A 29 -10.06 32.40 25.22
CA GLN A 29 -10.32 31.23 26.07
C GLN A 29 -10.71 29.98 25.26
N ARG A 30 -11.37 30.16 24.11
CA ARG A 30 -11.72 29.06 23.21
C ARG A 30 -10.54 28.55 22.39
N LYS A 31 -9.51 29.36 22.15
CA LYS A 31 -8.41 28.97 21.27
C LYS A 31 -7.55 27.86 21.89
N ASP A 32 -7.31 27.94 23.19
CA ASP A 32 -6.50 26.96 23.92
C ASP A 32 -7.09 25.54 23.83
N ASP A 33 -8.42 25.39 23.99
CA ASP A 33 -9.11 24.10 23.84
C ASP A 33 -9.01 23.52 22.42
N ASN A 34 -9.08 24.38 21.39
CA ASN A 34 -8.99 23.93 20.00
C ASN A 34 -7.57 23.49 19.63
N ASP A 35 -6.55 24.18 20.14
CA ASP A 35 -5.15 23.83 19.87
C ASP A 35 -4.79 22.47 20.51
N GLU A 36 -5.33 22.14 21.70
CA GLU A 36 -5.15 20.81 22.31
C GLU A 36 -5.78 19.69 21.47
N VAL A 37 -7.03 19.86 21.03
CA VAL A 37 -7.73 18.87 20.18
C VAL A 37 -7.02 18.68 18.84
N ILE A 38 -6.55 19.77 18.22
CA ILE A 38 -5.80 19.71 16.96
C ILE A 38 -4.47 18.97 17.16
N ASN A 39 -3.78 19.21 18.29
CA ASN A 39 -2.53 18.52 18.59
C ASN A 39 -2.73 17.03 18.84
N GLU A 40 -3.78 16.64 19.55
CA GLU A 40 -4.13 15.23 19.77
C GLU A 40 -4.44 14.54 18.43
N LEU A 41 -5.27 15.17 17.59
CA LEU A 41 -5.61 14.61 16.27
C LEU A 41 -4.38 14.49 15.36
N ARG A 42 -3.47 15.48 15.39
CA ARG A 42 -2.19 15.39 14.69
C ARG A 42 -1.35 14.22 15.17
N ARG A 43 -1.30 13.99 16.49
CA ARG A 43 -0.57 12.89 17.10
C ARG A 43 -1.14 11.54 16.71
N GLU A 44 -2.47 11.39 16.69
CA GLU A 44 -3.14 10.17 16.23
C GLU A 44 -2.81 9.85 14.77
N VAL A 45 -2.87 10.86 13.90
CA VAL A 45 -2.54 10.70 12.47
C VAL A 45 -1.07 10.31 12.30
N GLU A 46 -0.17 10.92 13.06
CA GLU A 46 1.26 10.58 13.01
C GLU A 46 1.54 9.17 13.56
N ALA A 47 0.87 8.76 14.63
CA ALA A 47 0.96 7.42 15.18
C ALA A 47 0.47 6.35 14.17
N ALA A 48 -0.68 6.58 13.53
CA ALA A 48 -1.23 5.69 12.52
C ALA A 48 -0.31 5.56 11.30
N LYS A 49 0.23 6.69 10.80
CA LYS A 49 1.20 6.68 9.69
C LYS A 49 2.49 5.94 10.06
N THR A 50 2.96 6.11 11.28
CA THR A 50 4.17 5.41 11.77
C THR A 50 3.92 3.91 11.87
N ALA A 51 2.77 3.49 12.39
CA ALA A 51 2.38 2.08 12.44
C ALA A 51 2.31 1.45 11.03
N HIS A 52 1.75 2.17 10.06
CA HIS A 52 1.69 1.72 8.67
C HIS A 52 3.08 1.48 8.07
N ARG A 53 3.99 2.47 8.21
CA ARG A 53 5.38 2.33 7.73
C ARG A 53 6.11 1.17 8.38
N ASN A 54 5.92 0.98 9.69
CA ASN A 54 6.54 -0.14 10.41
C ASN A 54 6.02 -1.48 9.90
N TYR A 55 4.73 -1.58 9.58
CA TYR A 55 4.14 -2.77 8.97
C TYR A 55 4.72 -3.03 7.58
N GLU A 56 4.76 -2.03 6.69
CA GLU A 56 5.36 -2.14 5.36
C GLU A 56 6.82 -2.60 5.43
N GLN A 57 7.60 -2.04 6.35
CA GLN A 57 8.99 -2.46 6.57
C GLN A 57 9.09 -3.91 7.07
N SER A 58 8.21 -4.31 7.99
CA SER A 58 8.15 -5.68 8.50
C SER A 58 7.86 -6.69 7.40
N VAL A 59 6.84 -6.42 6.56
CA VAL A 59 6.49 -7.26 5.41
C VAL A 59 7.64 -7.35 4.42
N THR A 60 8.26 -6.22 4.08
CA THR A 60 9.42 -6.18 3.18
C THR A 60 10.57 -7.03 3.71
N SER A 61 10.88 -6.91 5.01
CA SER A 61 11.93 -7.72 5.64
C SER A 61 11.60 -9.22 5.68
N HIS A 62 10.32 -9.57 5.86
CA HIS A 62 9.86 -10.96 5.90
C HIS A 62 10.01 -11.63 4.53
N PHE A 63 9.60 -10.94 3.45
CA PHE A 63 9.77 -11.46 2.09
C PHE A 63 11.23 -11.49 1.65
N ALA A 64 12.05 -10.51 2.04
CA ALA A 64 13.50 -10.55 1.78
C ALA A 64 14.17 -11.77 2.46
N ASN A 65 13.82 -12.05 3.72
CA ASN A 65 14.32 -13.23 4.42
C ASN A 65 13.81 -14.53 3.78
N THR A 66 12.51 -14.59 3.45
CA THR A 66 11.90 -15.74 2.77
C THR A 66 12.55 -16.01 1.42
N ALA A 67 12.86 -14.98 0.62
CA ALA A 67 13.58 -15.12 -0.64
C ALA A 67 14.98 -15.71 -0.43
N GLN A 68 15.70 -15.28 0.60
CA GLN A 68 17.00 -15.85 0.95
C GLN A 68 16.89 -17.32 1.37
N LEU A 69 15.85 -17.68 2.12
CA LEU A 69 15.59 -19.06 2.51
C LEU A 69 15.23 -19.94 1.32
N LEU A 70 14.40 -19.43 0.40
CA LEU A 70 14.01 -20.11 -0.82
C LEU A 70 15.22 -20.37 -1.72
N HIS A 71 16.14 -19.41 -1.84
CA HIS A 71 17.37 -19.57 -2.60
C HIS A 71 18.23 -20.72 -2.06
N ARG A 72 18.43 -20.80 -0.73
CA ARG A 72 19.15 -21.93 -0.10
C ARG A 72 18.47 -23.26 -0.39
N MET A 73 17.13 -23.31 -0.31
CA MET A 73 16.39 -24.52 -0.63
C MET A 73 16.58 -24.94 -2.09
N GLN A 74 16.64 -23.98 -3.01
CA GLN A 74 16.88 -24.23 -4.42
C GLN A 74 18.30 -24.76 -4.69
N ASP A 75 19.30 -24.22 -4.01
CA ASP A 75 20.67 -24.74 -4.04
C ASP A 75 20.74 -26.19 -3.53
N ASP A 76 20.08 -26.47 -2.40
CA ASP A 76 20.00 -27.82 -1.84
C ASP A 76 19.29 -28.79 -2.79
N TYR A 77 18.20 -28.36 -3.44
CA TYR A 77 17.49 -29.15 -4.44
C TYR A 77 18.38 -29.47 -5.64
N ARG A 78 19.16 -28.49 -6.13
CA ARG A 78 20.14 -28.70 -7.21
C ARG A 78 21.23 -29.70 -6.81
N SER A 79 21.72 -29.60 -5.58
CA SER A 79 22.73 -30.52 -5.02
C SER A 79 22.20 -31.96 -4.99
N ILE A 80 20.98 -32.15 -4.49
CA ILE A 80 20.30 -33.45 -4.47
C ILE A 80 20.17 -34.00 -5.88
N TYR A 81 19.70 -33.19 -6.83
CA TYR A 81 19.52 -33.61 -8.21
C TYR A 81 20.85 -34.03 -8.85
N THR A 82 21.91 -33.25 -8.63
CA THR A 82 23.26 -33.57 -9.12
C THR A 82 23.74 -34.89 -8.53
N HIS A 83 23.49 -35.13 -7.24
CA HIS A 83 23.86 -36.39 -6.60
C HIS A 83 23.08 -37.59 -7.17
N ILE A 84 21.80 -37.43 -7.48
CA ILE A 84 20.99 -38.46 -8.14
C ILE A 84 21.51 -38.74 -9.55
N ALA A 85 21.85 -37.71 -10.33
CA ALA A 85 22.39 -37.87 -11.67
C ALA A 85 23.73 -38.64 -11.64
N THR A 86 24.64 -38.28 -10.73
CA THR A 86 25.91 -39.00 -10.54
C THR A 86 25.67 -40.44 -10.09
N GLY A 87 24.79 -40.66 -9.10
CA GLY A 87 24.47 -42.00 -8.61
C GLY A 87 23.83 -42.89 -9.69
N ALA A 88 22.97 -42.33 -10.54
CA ALA A 88 22.40 -43.07 -11.66
C ALA A 88 23.46 -43.43 -12.72
N GLN A 89 24.44 -42.57 -12.96
CA GLN A 89 25.54 -42.89 -13.88
C GLN A 89 26.45 -44.01 -13.35
N GLU A 90 26.63 -44.09 -12.02
CA GLU A 90 27.43 -45.15 -11.39
C GLU A 90 26.68 -46.48 -11.24
N LEU A 91 25.38 -46.43 -10.93
CA LEU A 91 24.59 -47.62 -10.56
C LEU A 91 23.67 -48.13 -11.68
N CYS A 92 23.33 -47.34 -12.69
CA CYS A 92 22.40 -47.75 -13.74
C CYS A 92 23.11 -48.06 -15.07
N ASP A 93 22.48 -48.92 -15.87
CA ASP A 93 22.94 -49.26 -17.22
C ASP A 93 22.92 -48.02 -18.14
N ALA A 94 23.79 -48.00 -19.15
CA ALA A 94 24.08 -46.80 -19.95
C ALA A 94 22.85 -46.14 -20.63
N GLU A 95 21.79 -46.91 -20.86
CA GLU A 95 20.53 -46.46 -21.46
C GLU A 95 19.64 -45.66 -20.50
N VAL A 96 19.73 -45.89 -19.19
CA VAL A 96 18.99 -45.12 -18.16
C VAL A 96 19.73 -43.83 -17.80
N ALA A 97 21.06 -43.86 -17.84
CA ALA A 97 21.90 -42.69 -17.59
C ALA A 97 21.70 -41.58 -18.65
N SER A 98 21.46 -41.94 -19.92
CA SER A 98 21.24 -40.97 -21.00
C SER A 98 19.91 -40.21 -20.88
N GLN A 99 18.86 -40.84 -20.35
CA GLN A 99 17.54 -40.21 -20.16
C GLN A 99 17.53 -39.16 -19.03
N LEU A 100 18.42 -39.32 -18.04
CA LEU A 100 18.60 -38.34 -16.95
C LEU A 100 19.41 -37.11 -17.39
N ASP A 101 20.31 -37.25 -18.38
CA ASP A 101 21.12 -36.12 -18.87
C ASP A 101 20.27 -35.10 -19.66
N ASP A 102 19.21 -35.56 -20.35
CA ASP A 102 18.21 -34.70 -21.02
C ASP A 102 17.40 -33.84 -20.03
N THR A 103 17.38 -34.20 -18.75
CA THR A 103 16.69 -33.44 -17.69
C THR A 103 17.50 -32.25 -17.18
N LYS A 104 18.71 -31.98 -17.72
CA LYS A 104 19.46 -30.72 -17.52
C LYS A 104 18.64 -29.44 -17.82
N LEU A 105 17.51 -29.57 -18.50
CA LEU A 105 16.50 -28.51 -18.67
C LEU A 105 15.97 -27.94 -17.33
N VAL A 106 16.00 -28.70 -16.24
CA VAL A 106 15.60 -28.21 -14.91
C VAL A 106 16.53 -27.08 -14.45
N GLY A 107 17.84 -27.17 -14.71
CA GLY A 107 18.78 -26.09 -14.40
C GLY A 107 18.50 -24.81 -15.19
N SER A 108 18.05 -24.94 -16.45
CA SER A 108 17.69 -23.80 -17.31
C SER A 108 16.36 -23.15 -16.92
N ALA A 109 15.40 -23.91 -16.40
CA ALA A 109 14.12 -23.37 -15.94
C ALA A 109 14.27 -22.47 -14.70
N PHE A 110 15.30 -22.72 -13.88
CA PHE A 110 15.61 -21.95 -12.69
C PHE A 110 16.47 -20.72 -12.95
N ASP A 111 17.34 -20.72 -13.98
CA ASP A 111 18.04 -19.50 -14.45
C ASP A 111 17.05 -18.43 -14.95
N LEU A 112 15.89 -18.86 -15.47
CA LEU A 112 14.80 -17.96 -15.85
C LEU A 112 14.15 -17.31 -14.62
N ALA A 113 14.13 -17.99 -13.47
CA ALA A 113 13.60 -17.45 -12.23
C ALA A 113 14.46 -16.30 -11.70
N ASP A 114 15.77 -16.35 -11.87
CA ASP A 114 16.69 -15.26 -11.49
C ASP A 114 16.47 -14.00 -12.36
N HIS A 115 16.14 -14.17 -13.65
CA HIS A 115 15.65 -13.08 -14.50
C HIS A 115 14.30 -12.52 -14.03
N LEU A 116 13.39 -13.36 -13.52
CA LEU A 116 12.08 -12.93 -13.01
C LEU A 116 12.17 -12.19 -11.65
N VAL A 117 13.35 -12.18 -11.02
CA VAL A 117 13.71 -11.32 -9.87
C VAL A 117 14.21 -9.95 -10.35
N ASP A 118 13.96 -9.56 -11.60
CA ASP A 118 13.97 -8.12 -11.92
C ASP A 118 12.88 -7.48 -11.03
N PRO A 119 13.18 -6.43 -10.23
CA PRO A 119 12.21 -5.81 -9.35
C PRO A 119 11.20 -5.04 -10.20
N ALA A 120 10.30 -5.75 -10.86
CA ALA A 120 9.08 -5.19 -11.37
C ALA A 120 8.36 -4.62 -10.16
N GLN A 121 8.13 -3.32 -10.18
CA GLN A 121 7.36 -2.65 -9.15
C GLN A 121 6.05 -3.41 -8.96
N PRO A 122 5.57 -3.61 -7.72
CA PRO A 122 4.31 -4.30 -7.48
C PRO A 122 3.26 -3.69 -8.39
N LEU A 123 2.77 -4.48 -9.34
CA LEU A 123 1.69 -4.01 -10.19
C LEU A 123 0.43 -4.04 -9.34
N ASP A 124 0.08 -2.88 -8.77
CA ASP A 124 -1.13 -2.67 -7.96
C ASP A 124 -2.44 -2.81 -8.76
N TYR A 125 -2.39 -3.30 -10.00
CA TYR A 125 -3.52 -3.36 -10.90
C TYR A 125 -3.54 -4.68 -11.67
N ALA A 126 -4.70 -5.32 -11.73
CA ALA A 126 -4.95 -6.38 -12.70
C ALA A 126 -4.83 -5.79 -14.12
N PRO A 127 -3.90 -6.28 -14.96
CA PRO A 127 -3.78 -5.79 -16.33
C PRO A 127 -5.07 -6.08 -17.09
N LYS A 128 -5.54 -5.10 -17.85
CA LYS A 128 -6.60 -5.34 -18.85
C LYS A 128 -6.07 -6.37 -19.84
N LYS A 129 -6.80 -7.47 -20.07
CA LYS A 129 -6.38 -8.51 -21.02
C LYS A 129 -6.52 -8.02 -22.46
N THR A 130 -7.42 -7.06 -22.70
CA THR A 130 -7.59 -6.40 -24.00
C THR A 130 -7.77 -4.88 -23.83
N PRO A 131 -7.40 -4.04 -24.83
CA PRO A 131 -7.52 -2.59 -24.73
C PRO A 131 -8.94 -2.08 -24.48
N ASP A 132 -9.95 -2.87 -24.88
CA ASP A 132 -11.37 -2.54 -24.82
C ASP A 132 -12.05 -3.10 -23.55
N GLU A 133 -11.31 -3.82 -22.70
CA GLU A 133 -11.87 -4.38 -21.46
C GLU A 133 -12.06 -3.29 -20.40
N THR A 134 -13.26 -3.25 -19.83
CA THR A 134 -13.56 -2.37 -18.71
C THR A 134 -12.83 -2.86 -17.46
N GLY A 135 -12.16 -1.96 -16.75
CA GLY A 135 -11.32 -2.33 -15.60
C GLY A 135 -12.13 -2.94 -14.44
N GLN A 136 -11.46 -3.65 -13.53
CA GLN A 136 -12.10 -4.33 -12.38
C GLN A 136 -12.85 -3.39 -11.41
N LEU A 137 -12.58 -2.08 -11.48
CA LEU A 137 -13.27 -1.05 -10.70
C LEU A 137 -14.38 -0.34 -11.49
N SER A 138 -14.68 -0.78 -12.70
CA SER A 138 -15.79 -0.19 -13.48
C SER A 138 -17.13 -0.67 -12.95
N GLU A 139 -18.12 0.22 -12.95
CA GLU A 139 -19.49 -0.08 -12.47
C GLU A 139 -20.19 -1.18 -13.28
N GLU A 140 -19.69 -1.47 -14.49
CA GLU A 140 -20.17 -2.52 -15.39
C GLU A 140 -19.37 -3.83 -15.31
N PHE A 141 -18.36 -3.92 -14.44
CA PHE A 141 -17.55 -5.12 -14.29
C PHE A 141 -18.40 -6.28 -13.75
N GLY A 142 -18.53 -7.35 -14.54
CA GLY A 142 -19.35 -8.51 -14.20
C GLY A 142 -20.85 -8.35 -14.47
N LEU A 143 -21.28 -7.27 -15.13
CA LEU A 143 -22.66 -7.10 -15.58
C LEU A 143 -22.77 -7.46 -17.06
N GLU A 144 -23.53 -8.52 -17.38
CA GLU A 144 -23.83 -8.85 -18.78
C GLU A 144 -24.81 -7.83 -19.37
N LYS A 145 -24.40 -7.19 -20.47
CA LYS A 145 -25.17 -6.21 -21.24
C LYS A 145 -26.28 -6.90 -22.05
N ASP A 146 -27.19 -7.59 -21.37
CA ASP A 146 -28.38 -8.17 -22.01
C ASP A 146 -29.64 -7.90 -21.19
N TYR A 147 -29.91 -6.62 -20.95
CA TYR A 147 -31.25 -6.17 -20.58
C TYR A 147 -31.94 -5.57 -21.81
N LYS A 148 -32.72 -6.40 -22.50
CA LYS A 148 -33.71 -5.93 -23.49
C LYS A 148 -35.02 -5.63 -22.75
N PRO A 149 -35.41 -4.36 -22.59
CA PRO A 149 -36.73 -4.05 -22.04
C PRO A 149 -37.78 -4.53 -23.05
N ASN A 150 -38.62 -5.48 -22.63
CA ASN A 150 -39.74 -5.94 -23.41
C ASN A 150 -40.82 -4.87 -23.36
N VAL A 151 -40.79 -3.93 -24.31
CA VAL A 151 -41.86 -2.96 -24.52
C VAL A 151 -42.99 -3.66 -25.29
N GLY A 152 -44.03 -4.06 -24.53
CA GLY A 152 -45.32 -4.46 -25.07
C GLY A 152 -46.19 -3.28 -25.44
#